data_AF-A0A1D6JR30-F1
#
_entry.id   AF-A0A1D6JR30-F1
#
_cell.length_a   1.000
_cell.length_b   1.000
_cell.length_c   1.000
_cell.angle_alpha   90.00
_cell.angle_beta   90.00
_cell.angle_gamma   90.00
#
_symmetry.space_group_name_H-M   'P 1'
#
loop_
_entity.id
_entity.type
_entity.pdbx_description
1 polymer ?
#
loop_
_entity_poly.entity_id
_entity_poly.type
_entity_poly.pdbx_seq_one_letter_code
_entity_poly.pdbx_strand_id
1 'polypeptide(L)'
;MKQRYVAHCNVGTDIKQASFLGEFIASGSDDGRWFIWEKRTGRLIKMLAGDGAVVNCIQSHPFDCAVATSGIDNTIKLWTPDANATSMVAGPELDVLSAIENNQRTLCRKRQIVLPFEFLERVRMREFSESFECNQS
;
A
#
# COMPACT_ATOMS: atom_id res chain seq x y z
N MET A 1 -3.64 -7.27 -21.77
CA MET A 1 -4.51 -7.47 -20.59
C MET A 1 -4.13 -6.45 -19.53
N LYS A 2 -5.09 -5.77 -18.88
CA LYS A 2 -4.81 -4.72 -17.86
C LYS A 2 -5.04 -5.29 -16.46
N GLN A 3 -4.01 -5.32 -15.62
CA GLN A 3 -4.11 -5.65 -14.19
C GLN A 3 -4.46 -4.39 -13.37
N ARG A 4 -5.24 -4.54 -12.29
CA ARG A 4 -5.62 -3.44 -11.40
C ARG A 4 -5.20 -3.76 -9.97
N TYR A 5 -4.70 -2.76 -9.25
CA TYR A 5 -4.34 -2.81 -7.84
C TYR A 5 -5.30 -1.91 -7.06
N VAL A 6 -5.98 -2.48 -6.08
CA VAL A 6 -7.09 -1.84 -5.34
C VAL A 6 -6.76 -1.82 -3.84
N ALA A 7 -7.28 -0.82 -3.11
CA ALA A 7 -7.22 -0.59 -1.66
C ALA A 7 -6.86 0.88 -1.33
N HIS A 8 -5.92 1.46 -2.08
CA HIS A 8 -5.51 2.85 -1.94
C HIS A 8 -6.60 3.81 -2.44
N CYS A 9 -6.58 5.06 -1.97
CA CYS A 9 -7.39 6.14 -2.51
C CYS A 9 -6.54 7.27 -3.08
N ASN A 10 -7.01 7.86 -4.18
CA ASN A 10 -6.43 9.06 -4.77
C ASN A 10 -7.56 9.95 -5.31
N VAL A 11 -7.97 10.90 -4.48
CA VAL A 11 -9.10 11.81 -4.73
C VAL A 11 -8.77 13.29 -4.47
N GLY A 12 -7.79 13.57 -3.61
CA GLY A 12 -7.38 14.90 -3.20
C GLY A 12 -6.17 15.40 -3.97
N THR A 13 -5.33 14.49 -4.46
CA THR A 13 -4.19 14.84 -5.31
C THR A 13 -4.38 14.31 -6.73
N ASP A 14 -3.85 15.00 -7.72
CA ASP A 14 -3.99 14.57 -9.11
C ASP A 14 -2.98 13.49 -9.51
N ILE A 15 -1.86 13.35 -8.77
CA ILE A 15 -0.75 12.46 -9.14
C ILE A 15 -0.30 11.64 -7.93
N LYS A 16 -0.23 10.32 -8.12
CA LYS A 16 0.38 9.37 -7.19
C LYS A 16 1.44 8.56 -7.92
N GLN A 17 2.60 8.43 -7.32
CA GLN A 17 3.62 7.56 -7.84
C GLN A 17 3.30 6.10 -7.53
N ALA A 18 3.37 5.24 -8.55
CA ALA A 18 3.51 3.80 -8.39
C ALA A 18 4.97 3.40 -8.63
N SER A 19 5.48 2.44 -7.86
CA SER A 19 6.87 1.98 -7.94
C SER A 19 6.98 0.46 -7.91
N PHE A 20 8.01 -0.07 -8.56
CA PHE A 20 8.35 -1.49 -8.53
C PHE A 20 9.29 -1.78 -7.34
N LEU A 21 8.93 -2.81 -6.58
CA LEU A 21 9.72 -3.34 -5.47
C LEU A 21 9.98 -4.83 -5.75
N GLY A 22 10.70 -5.13 -6.84
CA GLY A 22 10.90 -6.50 -7.34
C GLY A 22 9.59 -7.13 -7.85
N GLU A 23 9.18 -8.23 -7.22
CA GLU A 23 7.93 -8.94 -7.52
C GLU A 23 6.67 -8.25 -6.97
N PHE A 24 6.84 -7.06 -6.40
CA PHE A 24 5.77 -6.25 -5.82
C PHE A 24 5.60 -4.91 -6.54
N ILE A 25 4.39 -4.37 -6.43
CA ILE A 25 4.06 -2.98 -6.78
C ILE A 25 3.76 -2.24 -5.50
N ALA A 26 4.20 -0.99 -5.38
CA ALA A 26 3.81 -0.11 -4.28
C ALA A 26 3.23 1.21 -4.78
N SER A 27 2.34 1.80 -3.96
CA SER A 27 1.77 3.14 -4.20
C SER A 27 1.35 3.77 -2.88
N GLY A 28 1.44 5.11 -2.82
CA GLY A 28 0.89 5.91 -1.73
C GLY A 28 -0.62 6.12 -1.88
N SER A 29 -1.21 6.76 -0.88
CA SER A 29 -2.66 6.99 -0.76
C SER A 29 -2.96 8.29 -0.01
N ASP A 30 -4.17 8.82 -0.21
CA ASP A 30 -4.67 10.03 0.47
C ASP A 30 -5.18 9.77 1.90
N ASP A 31 -4.99 8.56 2.43
CA ASP A 31 -5.28 8.18 3.82
C ASP A 31 -4.02 8.14 4.70
N GLY A 32 -2.90 8.68 4.19
CA GLY A 32 -1.61 8.70 4.87
C GLY A 32 -0.86 7.37 4.82
N ARG A 33 -1.44 6.33 4.22
CA ARG A 33 -0.85 5.00 4.14
C ARG A 33 -0.20 4.77 2.78
N TRP A 34 0.65 3.75 2.73
CA TRP A 34 1.16 3.19 1.49
C TRP A 34 0.92 1.68 1.45
N PHE A 35 0.79 1.17 0.23
CA PHE A 35 0.28 -0.16 -0.03
C PHE A 35 1.27 -0.91 -0.90
N ILE A 36 1.42 -2.21 -0.65
CA ILE A 36 2.27 -3.12 -1.41
C ILE A 36 1.40 -4.28 -1.89
N TRP A 37 1.45 -4.58 -3.19
CA TRP A 37 0.73 -5.68 -3.81
C TRP A 37 1.68 -6.65 -4.50
N GLU A 38 1.31 -7.93 -4.57
CA GLU A 38 1.96 -8.92 -5.43
C GLU A 38 1.69 -8.56 -6.90
N LYS A 39 2.74 -8.37 -7.69
CA LYS A 39 2.67 -7.94 -9.09
C LYS A 39 1.88 -8.91 -9.97
N ARG A 40 2.02 -10.22 -9.73
CA ARG A 40 1.40 -11.26 -10.56
C ARG A 40 -0.10 -11.41 -10.32
N THR A 41 -0.56 -11.30 -9.08
CA THR A 41 -1.97 -11.57 -8.71
C THR A 41 -2.78 -10.30 -8.45
N GLY A 42 -2.12 -9.19 -8.13
CA GLY A 42 -2.75 -7.98 -7.61
C GLY A 42 -3.21 -8.09 -6.15
N ARG A 43 -2.83 -9.16 -5.43
CA ARG A 43 -3.18 -9.35 -4.02
C ARG A 43 -2.48 -8.29 -3.18
N LEU A 44 -3.21 -7.65 -2.27
CA LEU A 44 -2.62 -6.76 -1.27
C LEU A 44 -1.78 -7.57 -0.28
N ILE A 45 -0.53 -7.16 -0.08
CA ILE A 45 0.44 -7.85 0.79
C ILE A 45 0.64 -7.06 2.08
N LYS A 46 0.90 -5.75 1.99
CA LYS A 46 1.08 -4.89 3.16
C LYS A 46 0.36 -3.56 2.97
N MET A 47 -0.08 -3.00 4.08
CA MET A 47 -0.55 -1.63 4.22
C MET A 47 0.18 -1.04 5.42
N LEU A 48 0.88 0.05 5.19
CA LEU A 48 1.82 0.63 6.15
C LEU A 48 1.49 2.10 6.34
N ALA A 49 1.54 2.58 7.59
CA ALA A 49 1.44 4.01 7.85
C ALA A 49 2.66 4.71 7.24
N GLY A 50 2.45 5.78 6.47
CA GLY A 50 3.49 6.59 5.89
C GLY A 50 3.45 7.97 6.51
N ASP A 51 2.68 8.86 5.89
CA ASP A 51 2.48 10.24 6.33
C ASP A 51 1.21 10.40 7.16
N GLY A 52 1.07 11.53 7.86
CA GLY A 52 -0.13 11.80 8.65
C GLY A 52 -1.41 12.00 7.82
N ALA A 53 -1.27 12.36 6.53
CA ALA A 53 -2.41 12.64 5.67
C ALA A 53 -2.31 12.08 4.25
N VAL A 54 -1.22 12.30 3.52
CA VAL A 54 -1.09 11.87 2.13
C VAL A 54 0.30 11.37 1.86
N VAL A 55 0.45 10.20 1.25
CA VAL A 55 1.72 9.72 0.68
C VAL A 55 1.66 9.87 -0.85
N ASN A 56 2.56 10.66 -1.43
CA ASN A 56 2.57 10.94 -2.87
C ASN A 56 3.57 10.10 -3.64
N CYS A 57 4.76 9.91 -3.06
CA CYS A 57 5.91 9.32 -3.72
C CYS A 57 6.42 8.12 -2.94
N ILE A 58 6.81 7.08 -3.68
CA ILE A 58 7.41 5.87 -3.15
C ILE A 58 8.52 5.46 -4.10
N GLN A 59 9.71 5.24 -3.58
CA GLN A 59 10.86 4.78 -4.36
C GLN A 59 11.59 3.67 -3.62
N SER A 60 11.84 2.56 -4.31
CA SER A 60 12.81 1.57 -3.87
C SER A 60 14.22 2.13 -4.05
N HIS A 61 15.10 1.82 -3.10
CA HIS A 61 16.53 2.02 -3.33
C HIS A 61 17.00 1.05 -4.43
N PRO A 62 17.85 1.48 -5.37
CA PRO A 62 18.25 0.65 -6.50
C PRO A 62 19.10 -0.58 -6.12
N PHE A 63 19.75 -0.57 -4.95
CA PHE A 63 20.71 -1.62 -4.56
C PHE A 63 20.46 -2.21 -3.17
N ASP A 64 19.82 -1.44 -2.30
CA ASP A 64 19.66 -1.82 -0.89
C ASP A 64 18.21 -2.20 -0.67
N CYS A 65 17.96 -3.06 0.31
CA CYS A 65 16.60 -3.35 0.74
C CYS A 65 16.06 -2.17 1.55
N ALA A 66 15.73 -1.08 0.85
CA ALA A 66 15.22 0.14 1.43
C ALA A 66 14.17 0.77 0.52
N VAL A 67 13.21 1.46 1.14
CA VAL A 67 12.17 2.22 0.44
C VAL A 67 12.13 3.61 1.05
N ALA A 68 12.08 4.65 0.22
CA ALA A 68 11.81 6.01 0.63
C ALA A 68 10.37 6.38 0.28
N THR A 69 9.65 6.98 1.22
CA THR A 69 8.32 7.54 1.00
C THR A 69 8.30 9.02 1.36
N SER A 70 7.51 9.80 0.62
CA SER A 70 7.24 11.19 0.94
C SER A 70 5.83 11.60 0.49
N GLY A 71 5.32 12.66 1.10
CA GLY A 71 3.98 13.12 0.88
C GLY A 71 3.79 14.58 1.27
N ILE A 72 2.78 14.88 2.10
CA ILE A 72 2.48 16.25 2.53
C ILE A 72 3.12 16.61 3.87
N ASP A 73 3.65 15.63 4.60
CA ASP A 73 4.42 15.92 5.80
C ASP A 73 5.75 16.60 5.44
N ASN A 74 6.33 17.34 6.38
CA ASN A 74 7.64 17.99 6.22
C ASN A 74 8.83 17.00 6.36
N THR A 75 8.58 15.70 6.17
CA THR A 75 9.55 14.63 6.44
C THR A 75 9.60 13.63 5.29
N ILE A 76 10.77 13.04 5.08
CA ILE A 76 10.94 11.85 4.25
C ILE A 76 11.11 10.67 5.20
N LYS A 77 10.47 9.54 4.89
CA LYS A 77 10.54 8.33 5.70
C LYS A 77 11.29 7.25 4.94
N LEU A 78 12.27 6.64 5.61
CA LEU A 78 13.07 5.54 5.08
C LEU A 78 12.68 4.25 5.78
N TRP A 79 12.36 3.23 4.99
CA TRP A 79 11.91 1.93 5.44
C TRP A 79 12.99 0.91 5.09
N THR A 80 13.45 0.16 6.09
CA THR A 80 14.37 -0.97 5.91
C THR A 80 13.78 -2.17 6.64
N PRO A 81 14.02 -3.41 6.19
CA PRO A 81 13.65 -4.58 6.96
C PRO A 81 14.47 -4.59 8.26
N ASP A 82 13.77 -4.64 9.40
CA ASP A 82 14.44 -4.79 10.68
C ASP A 82 14.78 -6.28 10.88
N ALA A 83 16.08 -6.59 10.96
CA ALA A 83 16.59 -7.94 11.14
C ALA A 83 16.15 -8.56 12.49
N ASN A 84 15.77 -7.72 13.47
CA ASN A 84 15.35 -8.15 14.81
C ASN A 84 13.84 -7.99 15.05
N ALA A 85 13.08 -7.42 14.11
CA ALA A 85 11.64 -7.41 14.21
C ALA A 85 11.11 -8.81 13.85
N THR A 86 10.97 -9.68 14.86
CA THR A 86 9.93 -10.71 14.82
C THR A 86 8.66 -9.97 14.44
N SER A 87 8.19 -10.21 13.23
CA SER A 87 7.28 -9.31 12.55
C SER A 87 6.16 -8.85 13.48
N MET A 88 6.31 -7.61 13.93
CA MET A 88 5.24 -6.93 14.62
C MET A 88 4.61 -6.12 13.52
N VAL A 89 3.41 -6.52 13.11
CA VAL A 89 2.44 -5.60 12.52
C VAL A 89 2.35 -4.42 13.50
N ALA A 90 3.14 -3.37 13.26
CA ALA A 90 3.13 -2.16 14.07
C ALA A 90 1.84 -1.40 13.75
N GLY A 91 0.78 -1.70 14.50
CA GLY A 91 -0.55 -1.09 14.40
C GLY A 91 -1.64 -2.15 14.19
N PRO A 92 -2.89 -1.92 14.65
CA PRO A 92 -3.89 -2.97 14.74
C PRO A 92 -4.18 -3.56 13.36
N GLU A 93 -3.93 -4.86 13.19
CA GLU A 93 -4.47 -5.66 12.08
C GLU A 93 -6.00 -5.48 11.93
N LEU A 94 -6.64 -5.01 13.01
CA LEU A 94 -8.06 -4.66 13.14
C LEU A 94 -8.58 -3.50 12.26
N ASP A 95 -7.77 -2.78 11.48
CA ASP A 95 -8.30 -1.69 10.63
C ASP A 95 -7.87 -1.75 9.14
N VAL A 96 -7.43 -2.91 8.64
CA VAL A 96 -7.13 -3.05 7.19
C VAL A 96 -8.40 -2.98 6.37
N LEU A 97 -9.41 -3.78 6.71
CA LEU A 97 -10.66 -3.88 5.95
C LEU A 97 -11.44 -2.57 5.98
N SER A 98 -11.55 -1.94 7.13
CA SER A 98 -12.25 -0.67 7.33
C SER A 98 -11.53 0.48 6.63
N ALA A 99 -10.20 0.52 6.61
CA ALA A 99 -9.48 1.52 5.82
C ALA A 99 -9.68 1.34 4.32
N ILE A 100 -9.64 0.10 3.82
CA ILE A 100 -9.96 -0.20 2.42
C ILE A 100 -11.40 0.23 2.10
N GLU A 101 -12.35 -0.05 3.01
CA GLU A 101 -13.74 0.34 2.84
C GLU A 101 -13.91 1.86 2.85
N ASN A 102 -13.22 2.58 3.73
CA ASN A 102 -13.22 4.03 3.80
C ASN A 102 -12.61 4.66 2.54
N ASN A 103 -11.51 4.09 2.04
CA ASN A 103 -10.89 4.49 0.77
C ASN A 103 -11.86 4.28 -0.40
N GLN A 104 -12.57 3.15 -0.42
CA GLN A 104 -13.57 2.85 -1.45
C GLN A 104 -14.75 3.82 -1.39
N ARG A 105 -15.29 4.11 -0.19
CA ARG A 105 -16.35 5.12 0.00
C ARG A 105 -15.91 6.50 -0.48
N THR A 106 -14.67 6.88 -0.19
CA THR A 106 -14.08 8.16 -0.58
C THR A 106 -13.97 8.29 -2.10
N LEU A 107 -13.49 7.25 -2.78
CA LEU A 107 -13.46 7.16 -4.23
C LEU A 107 -14.86 7.27 -4.85
N CYS A 108 -15.83 6.53 -4.31
CA CYS A 108 -17.22 6.54 -4.79
C CYS A 108 -17.87 7.93 -4.68
N ARG A 109 -17.74 8.59 -3.52
CA ARG A 109 -18.32 9.91 -3.27
C ARG A 109 -17.78 10.98 -4.23
N LYS A 110 -16.52 10.87 -4.63
CA LYS A 110 -15.84 11.86 -5.49
C LYS A 110 -15.96 11.55 -6.99
N ARG A 111 -16.25 10.30 -7.39
CA ARG A 111 -16.23 9.87 -8.81
C ARG A 111 -17.56 9.39 -9.40
N GLN A 112 -18.68 9.37 -8.66
CA GLN A 112 -20.01 8.94 -9.15
C GLN A 112 -20.08 7.54 -9.83
N ILE A 113 -19.09 6.66 -9.63
CA ILE A 113 -19.05 5.32 -10.26
C ILE A 113 -18.66 4.27 -9.21
N VAL A 114 -19.55 3.30 -9.00
CA VAL A 114 -19.37 2.15 -8.09
C VAL A 114 -18.65 1.02 -8.83
N LEU A 115 -17.57 0.48 -8.28
CA LEU A 115 -17.17 -0.89 -8.59
C LEU A 115 -17.95 -1.82 -7.65
N PRO A 116 -18.67 -2.84 -8.16
CA PRO A 116 -19.43 -3.75 -7.32
C PRO A 116 -18.56 -4.47 -6.26
N PHE A 117 -19.11 -4.59 -5.06
CA PHE A 117 -18.49 -5.17 -3.85
C PHE A 117 -17.93 -6.58 -4.05
N GLU A 118 -18.41 -7.34 -5.04
CA GLU A 118 -17.95 -8.70 -5.35
C GLU A 118 -16.45 -8.80 -5.72
N PHE A 119 -15.80 -7.69 -6.09
CA PHE A 119 -14.34 -7.67 -6.32
C PHE A 119 -13.49 -7.65 -5.03
N LEU A 120 -14.10 -7.47 -3.85
CA LEU A 120 -13.43 -7.50 -2.56
C LEU A 120 -13.19 -8.93 -2.03
N GLU A 121 -13.71 -9.97 -2.68
CA GLU A 121 -13.40 -11.38 -2.39
C GLU A 121 -11.88 -11.68 -2.42
N ARG A 122 -11.10 -10.93 -3.22
CA ARG A 122 -9.63 -11.04 -3.27
C ARG A 122 -8.90 -10.39 -2.08
N VAL A 123 -9.62 -9.65 -1.24
CA VAL A 123 -9.09 -8.95 -0.05
C VAL A 123 -9.17 -9.83 1.20
N ARG A 124 -9.77 -11.02 1.10
CA ARG A 124 -9.84 -11.98 2.22
C ARG A 124 -8.41 -12.47 2.56
N MET A 125 -7.75 -11.75 3.46
CA MET A 125 -6.51 -12.19 4.08
C MET A 125 -6.80 -13.51 4.80
N ARG A 126 -6.20 -14.60 4.32
CA ARG A 126 -5.95 -15.78 5.16
C ARG A 126 -4.60 -15.55 5.83
N GLU A 127 -4.61 -15.65 7.16
CA GLU A 127 -3.46 -15.57 8.05
C GLU A 127 -2.24 -16.24 7.43
N PHE A 128 -1.12 -15.53 7.31
CA PHE A 128 0.15 -16.18 7.01
C PHE A 128 1.32 -15.48 7.67
N SER A 129 2.17 -16.34 8.23
CA SER A 129 3.42 -16.07 8.95
C SER A 129 4.37 -15.21 8.16
N GLU A 130 5.04 -14.33 8.90
CA GLU A 130 5.63 -13.12 8.38
C GLU A 130 7.14 -13.25 8.11
N SER A 131 7.56 -12.77 6.94
CA SER A 131 8.82 -12.04 6.73
C SER A 131 8.76 -11.37 5.35
N PHE A 132 9.24 -10.12 5.26
CA PHE A 132 9.45 -9.45 3.99
C PHE A 132 10.82 -9.87 3.48
N GLU A 133 10.87 -10.86 2.60
CA GLU A 133 12.12 -11.28 1.94
C GLU A 133 12.22 -10.61 0.57
N CYS A 134 13.29 -9.83 0.40
CA CYS A 134 13.65 -9.26 -0.89
C CYS A 134 14.41 -10.32 -1.69
N ASN A 135 13.69 -11.06 -2.55
CA ASN A 135 14.35 -11.94 -3.51
C ASN A 135 14.96 -11.08 -4.62
N GLN A 136 16.28 -10.93 -4.56
CA GLN A 136 17.09 -10.34 -5.62
C GLN A 136 17.03 -11.26 -6.86
N SER A 137 16.89 -10.65 -8.04
CA SER A 137 17.11 -11.32 -9.33
C SER A 137 18.35 -10.73 -10.00
#